data_AF-A0A8R1E991-F1
#
_entry.id   AF-A0A8R1E991-F1
#
_cell.length_a   1.000
_cell.length_b   1.000
_cell.length_c   1.000
_cell.angle_alpha   90.00
_cell.angle_beta   90.00
_cell.angle_gamma   90.00
#
_symmetry.space_group_name_H-M   'P 1'
#
loop_
_entity.id
_entity.type
_entity.pdbx_description
1 polymer ?
#
loop_
_entity_poly.entity_id
_entity_poly.type
_entity_poly.pdbx_seq_one_letter_code
_entity_poly.pdbx_strand_id
1 'polypeptide(L)'
;MFAIAHNSILRDSLAGILQLSPERVFDEYRPLPFTGNIVVGVEDLRDANLRFSVRYFLAHVEKNISLFIVKQEWSEQDERFFDDLVKTEYRRAHDLNQTAIDRVNRLPDSEWKSERLEQLNEWRTIPAIDYSLLTLNDNLKSQIESLAKLTPCAISDDEEQLTSKPPVLHWTPDPLEGEIQFIAQ
;
A
#
# COMPACT_ATOMS: atom_id res chain seq x y z
N MET A 1 2.02 -7.47 9.76
CA MET A 1 1.11 -7.97 8.69
C MET A 1 -0.30 -7.51 9.02
N PHE A 2 -1.04 -7.07 8.02
CA PHE A 2 -2.44 -6.64 8.13
C PHE A 2 -3.30 -7.45 7.17
N ALA A 3 -4.55 -7.72 7.54
CA ALA A 3 -5.53 -8.36 6.66
C ALA A 3 -6.69 -7.40 6.38
N ILE A 4 -7.09 -7.27 5.12
CA ILE A 4 -8.21 -6.45 4.68
C ILE A 4 -9.13 -7.33 3.85
N ALA A 5 -10.41 -7.43 4.21
CA ALA A 5 -11.40 -8.13 3.39
C ALA A 5 -12.81 -7.60 3.68
N HIS A 6 -13.53 -7.24 2.63
CA HIS A 6 -14.90 -6.74 2.77
C HIS A 6 -15.86 -7.85 3.22
N ASN A 7 -15.69 -9.06 2.66
CA ASN A 7 -16.49 -10.22 3.05
C ASN A 7 -16.08 -10.70 4.46
N SER A 8 -17.05 -10.72 5.39
CA SER A 8 -16.83 -11.10 6.79
C SER A 8 -16.32 -12.54 6.97
N ILE A 9 -16.83 -13.49 6.20
CA ILE A 9 -16.41 -14.90 6.27
C ILE A 9 -14.95 -15.03 5.84
N LEU A 10 -14.59 -14.39 4.73
CA LEU A 10 -13.21 -14.38 4.24
C LEU A 10 -12.28 -13.68 5.23
N ARG A 11 -12.71 -12.55 5.79
CA ARG A 11 -11.97 -11.79 6.80
C ARG A 11 -11.69 -12.62 8.04
N ASP A 12 -12.70 -13.28 8.59
CA ASP A 12 -12.57 -14.12 9.78
C ASP A 12 -11.68 -15.34 9.51
N SER A 13 -11.76 -15.91 8.30
CA SER A 13 -10.87 -16.97 7.84
C SER A 13 -9.42 -16.52 7.78
N LEU A 14 -9.14 -15.35 7.19
CA LEU A 14 -7.81 -14.77 7.15
C LEU A 14 -7.28 -14.47 8.55
N ALA A 15 -8.10 -13.87 9.41
CA ALA A 15 -7.72 -13.59 10.80
C ALA A 15 -7.33 -14.87 11.56
N GLY A 16 -8.12 -15.93 11.41
CA GLY A 16 -7.86 -17.23 12.03
C GLY A 16 -6.60 -17.91 11.48
N ILE A 17 -6.48 -18.04 10.16
CA ILE A 17 -5.35 -18.74 9.51
C ILE A 17 -4.03 -18.00 9.77
N LEU A 18 -4.04 -16.67 9.66
CA LEU A 18 -2.84 -15.85 9.86
C LEU A 18 -2.54 -15.59 11.34
N GLN A 19 -3.46 -15.95 12.25
CA GLN A 19 -3.38 -15.70 13.68
C GLN A 19 -3.17 -14.21 13.99
N LEU A 20 -3.92 -13.35 13.31
CA LEU A 20 -3.85 -11.91 13.48
C LEU A 20 -4.71 -11.46 14.65
N SER A 21 -4.21 -10.46 15.37
CA SER A 21 -4.98 -9.76 16.39
C SER A 21 -6.04 -8.84 15.76
N PRO A 22 -7.17 -8.56 16.45
CA PRO A 22 -8.31 -7.83 15.86
C PRO A 22 -7.94 -6.46 15.30
N GLU A 23 -6.98 -5.75 15.91
CA GLU A 23 -6.51 -4.43 15.48
C GLU A 23 -5.71 -4.46 14.16
N ARG A 24 -5.41 -5.66 13.64
CA ARG A 24 -4.71 -5.86 12.36
C ARG A 24 -5.64 -6.38 11.25
N VAL A 25 -6.93 -6.48 11.52
CA VAL A 25 -7.93 -7.03 10.62
C VAL A 25 -8.96 -5.95 10.31
N PHE A 26 -9.17 -5.67 9.03
CA PHE A 26 -9.98 -4.56 8.55
C PHE A 26 -11.03 -5.04 7.55
N ASP A 27 -12.22 -4.45 7.63
CA ASP A 27 -13.32 -4.64 6.70
C ASP A 27 -13.24 -3.70 5.50
N GLU A 28 -12.74 -2.50 5.74
CA GLU A 28 -12.45 -1.50 4.73
C GLU A 28 -10.99 -1.06 4.78
N TYR A 29 -10.47 -0.67 3.63
CA TYR A 29 -9.14 -0.09 3.56
C TYR A 29 -9.10 1.19 4.39
N ARG A 30 -8.15 1.23 5.30
CA ARG A 30 -7.75 2.42 6.03
C ARG A 30 -6.24 2.57 5.94
N PRO A 31 -5.71 3.81 5.98
CA PRO A 31 -4.29 4.02 6.09
C PRO A 31 -3.71 3.19 7.24
N LEU A 32 -2.67 2.41 6.94
CA LEU A 32 -2.10 1.49 7.91
C LEU A 32 -1.31 2.28 8.98
N PRO A 33 -1.42 1.92 10.27
CA PRO A 33 -0.79 2.66 11.35
C PRO A 33 0.74 2.61 11.31
N PHE A 34 1.31 1.61 10.62
CA PHE A 34 2.74 1.48 10.40
C PHE A 34 3.01 0.65 9.14
N THR A 35 4.25 0.71 8.65
CA THR A 35 4.70 -0.07 7.48
C THR A 35 4.66 -1.58 7.80
N GLY A 36 4.06 -2.38 6.91
CA GLY A 36 4.06 -3.83 7.05
C GLY A 36 3.40 -4.52 5.86
N ASN A 37 3.57 -5.84 5.80
CA ASN A 37 3.00 -6.68 4.75
C ASN A 37 1.46 -6.67 4.78
N ILE A 38 0.84 -6.62 3.60
CA ILE A 38 -0.59 -6.48 3.43
C ILE A 38 -1.15 -7.75 2.80
N VAL A 39 -2.19 -8.29 3.42
CA VAL A 39 -2.96 -9.39 2.88
C VAL A 39 -4.36 -8.87 2.55
N VAL A 40 -4.78 -8.98 1.31
CA VAL A 40 -6.10 -8.53 0.86
C VAL A 40 -6.90 -9.75 0.45
N GLY A 41 -7.97 -10.05 1.19
CA GLY A 41 -8.96 -11.04 0.82
C GLY A 41 -9.97 -10.45 -0.16
N VAL A 42 -10.15 -11.08 -1.31
CA VAL A 42 -11.10 -10.64 -2.35
C VAL A 42 -11.96 -11.80 -2.83
N GLU A 43 -13.24 -11.53 -3.05
CA GLU A 43 -14.14 -12.40 -3.82
C GLU A 43 -14.25 -11.92 -5.27
N ASP A 44 -14.33 -10.59 -5.46
CA ASP A 44 -14.32 -9.91 -6.75
C ASP A 44 -13.09 -9.00 -6.85
N LEU A 45 -12.36 -9.04 -7.97
CA LEU A 45 -11.20 -8.18 -8.22
C LEU A 45 -11.57 -6.70 -8.43
N ARG A 46 -12.87 -6.38 -8.49
CA ARG A 46 -13.38 -5.00 -8.50
C ARG A 46 -13.48 -4.39 -7.10
N ASP A 47 -13.17 -5.15 -6.05
CA ASP A 47 -13.17 -4.68 -4.67
C ASP A 47 -12.32 -3.40 -4.52
N ALA A 48 -12.92 -2.38 -3.88
CA ALA A 48 -12.25 -1.11 -3.62
C ALA A 48 -11.02 -1.29 -2.71
N ASN A 49 -11.08 -2.21 -1.74
CA ASN A 49 -9.99 -2.52 -0.84
C ASN A 49 -8.75 -3.00 -1.59
N LEU A 50 -8.94 -3.80 -2.64
CA LEU A 50 -7.86 -4.25 -3.51
C LEU A 50 -7.19 -3.07 -4.20
N ARG A 51 -7.99 -2.19 -4.80
CA ARG A 51 -7.48 -1.01 -5.51
C ARG A 51 -6.73 -0.07 -4.58
N PHE A 52 -7.25 0.21 -3.39
CA PHE A 52 -6.55 1.05 -2.42
C PHE A 52 -5.28 0.40 -1.88
N SER A 53 -5.28 -0.91 -1.66
CA SER A 53 -4.10 -1.65 -1.21
C SER A 53 -2.99 -1.67 -2.28
N VAL A 54 -3.36 -1.82 -3.56
CA VAL A 54 -2.41 -1.68 -4.68
C VAL A 54 -1.80 -0.28 -4.70
N ARG A 55 -2.60 0.78 -4.55
CA ARG A 55 -2.09 2.16 -4.49
C ARG A 55 -1.14 2.38 -3.33
N TYR A 56 -1.51 1.91 -2.14
CA TYR A 56 -0.64 1.99 -0.97
C TYR A 56 0.66 1.22 -1.19
N PHE A 57 0.57 0.03 -1.80
CA PHE A 57 1.74 -0.79 -2.10
C PHE A 57 2.70 -0.06 -3.04
N LEU A 58 2.18 0.52 -4.13
CA LEU A 58 2.97 1.35 -5.04
C LEU A 58 3.63 2.54 -4.32
N ALA A 59 2.96 3.10 -3.31
CA ALA A 59 3.48 4.18 -2.46
C ALA A 59 4.58 3.83 -1.51
N HIS A 60 4.78 2.54 -1.28
CA HIS A 60 5.67 2.06 -0.26
C HIS A 60 6.59 0.97 -0.78
N VAL A 61 6.70 0.83 -2.11
CA VAL A 61 7.48 -0.24 -2.75
C VAL A 61 8.97 -0.20 -2.34
N GLU A 62 9.52 0.98 -2.07
CA GLU A 62 10.88 1.16 -1.55
C GLU A 62 11.06 0.69 -0.10
N LYS A 63 9.97 0.57 0.66
CA LYS A 63 9.97 0.16 2.08
C LYS A 63 9.99 -1.36 2.27
N ASN A 64 10.27 -2.14 1.23
CA ASN A 64 10.32 -3.61 1.25
C ASN A 64 9.04 -4.26 1.82
N ILE A 65 7.87 -3.66 1.59
CA ILE A 65 6.59 -4.28 1.93
C ILE A 65 6.23 -5.33 0.88
N SER A 66 5.42 -6.31 1.26
CA SER A 66 4.83 -7.30 0.35
C SER A 66 3.31 -7.17 0.32
N LEU A 67 2.73 -7.29 -0.87
CA LEU A 67 1.29 -7.35 -1.10
C LEU A 67 0.88 -8.78 -1.50
N PHE A 68 0.00 -9.37 -0.70
CA PHE A 68 -0.56 -10.70 -0.90
C PHE A 68 -2.05 -10.58 -1.20
N ILE A 69 -2.50 -11.15 -2.30
CA ILE A 69 -3.90 -11.12 -2.71
C ILE A 69 -4.42 -12.53 -2.55
N VAL A 70 -5.45 -12.69 -1.72
CA VAL A 70 -6.00 -13.99 -1.33
C VAL A 70 -7.42 -14.12 -1.85
N LYS A 71 -7.67 -15.19 -2.61
CA LYS A 71 -8.99 -15.55 -3.13
C LYS A 71 -9.24 -17.04 -2.88
N GLN A 72 -10.50 -17.47 -2.83
CA GLN A 72 -10.83 -18.89 -2.68
C GLN A 72 -10.31 -19.74 -3.84
N GLU A 73 -10.45 -19.22 -5.07
CA GLU A 73 -9.99 -19.88 -6.30
C GLU A 73 -9.55 -18.82 -7.30
N TRP A 74 -8.48 -19.11 -8.03
CA TRP A 74 -7.95 -18.27 -9.11
C TRP A 74 -8.25 -18.90 -10.46
N SER A 75 -8.66 -18.06 -11.41
CA SER A 75 -8.73 -18.42 -12.82
C SER A 75 -7.67 -17.66 -13.62
N GLU A 76 -7.29 -18.15 -14.81
CA GLU A 76 -6.39 -17.41 -15.70
C GLU A 76 -6.92 -16.01 -16.06
N GLN A 77 -8.25 -15.85 -16.10
CA GLN A 77 -8.87 -14.56 -16.36
C GLN A 77 -8.71 -13.59 -15.18
N ASP A 78 -8.78 -14.11 -13.95
CA ASP A 78 -8.53 -13.33 -12.74
C ASP A 78 -7.09 -12.83 -12.69
N GLU A 79 -6.13 -13.69 -13.01
CA GLU A 79 -4.70 -13.33 -13.04
C GLU A 79 -4.44 -12.20 -14.05
N ARG A 80 -4.96 -12.33 -15.28
CA ARG A 80 -4.84 -11.29 -16.31
C ARG A 80 -5.52 -9.99 -15.90
N PHE A 81 -6.70 -10.08 -15.31
CA PHE A 81 -7.42 -8.90 -14.83
C PHE A 81 -6.63 -8.17 -13.74
N PHE A 82 -6.03 -8.92 -12.81
CA PHE A 82 -5.22 -8.35 -11.75
C PHE A 82 -3.95 -7.69 -12.28
N ASP A 83 -3.25 -8.34 -13.21
CA ASP A 83 -2.09 -7.76 -13.90
C ASP A 83 -2.45 -6.43 -14.58
N ASP A 84 -3.60 -6.36 -15.24
CA ASP A 84 -4.08 -5.15 -15.89
C ASP A 84 -4.50 -4.06 -14.88
N LEU A 85 -5.07 -4.44 -13.73
CA LEU A 85 -5.35 -3.52 -12.62
C LEU A 85 -4.07 -2.88 -12.10
N VAL A 86 -3.03 -3.67 -11.82
CA VAL A 86 -1.73 -3.16 -11.32
C VAL A 86 -1.08 -2.26 -12.36
N LYS A 87 -1.05 -2.65 -13.64
CA LYS A 87 -0.55 -1.79 -14.73
C LYS A 87 -1.31 -0.47 -14.84
N THR A 88 -2.63 -0.50 -14.65
CA THR A 88 -3.47 0.70 -14.69
C THR A 88 -3.16 1.65 -13.54
N GLU A 89 -3.07 1.14 -12.31
CA GLU A 89 -2.73 1.95 -11.14
C GLU A 89 -1.27 2.44 -11.20
N TYR A 90 -0.35 1.67 -11.77
CA TYR A 90 1.02 2.11 -12.06
C TYR A 90 1.04 3.30 -13.02
N ARG A 91 0.36 3.20 -14.18
CA ARG A 91 0.30 4.31 -15.16
C ARG A 91 -0.32 5.55 -14.54
N ARG A 92 -1.40 5.37 -13.77
CA ARG A 92 -2.03 6.45 -13.02
C ARG A 92 -1.05 7.11 -12.05
N ALA A 93 -0.28 6.34 -11.28
CA ALA A 93 0.71 6.88 -10.35
C ALA A 93 1.79 7.68 -11.10
N HIS A 94 2.26 7.15 -12.23
CA HIS A 94 3.22 7.83 -13.08
C HIS A 94 2.69 9.16 -13.63
N ASP A 95 1.47 9.19 -14.17
CA ASP A 95 0.83 10.41 -14.72
C ASP A 95 0.59 11.47 -13.63
N LEU A 96 0.19 11.03 -12.43
CA LEU A 96 0.01 11.90 -11.27
C LEU A 96 1.34 12.49 -10.79
N ASN A 97 2.41 11.69 -10.75
CA ASN A 97 3.75 12.17 -10.43
C ASN A 97 4.25 13.17 -11.46
N GLN A 98 4.04 12.92 -12.76
CA GLN A 98 4.39 13.88 -13.81
C GLN A 98 3.61 15.18 -13.66
N THR A 99 2.31 15.10 -13.37
CA THR A 99 1.48 16.29 -13.12
C THR A 99 1.97 17.07 -11.90
N ALA A 100 2.42 16.39 -10.84
CA ALA A 100 2.99 17.03 -9.65
C ALA A 100 4.33 17.72 -9.96
N ILE A 101 5.21 17.07 -10.72
CA ILE A 101 6.48 17.66 -11.20
C ILE A 101 6.20 18.93 -12.00
N ASP A 102 5.28 18.87 -12.96
CA ASP A 102 4.93 20.02 -13.80
C ASP A 102 4.37 21.19 -12.98
N ARG A 103 3.62 20.91 -11.91
CA ARG A 103 3.12 21.92 -10.98
C ARG A 103 4.25 22.54 -10.16
N VAL A 104 5.13 21.72 -9.58
CA VAL A 104 6.26 22.19 -8.77
C VAL A 104 7.24 23.01 -9.61
N ASN A 105 7.50 22.61 -10.85
CA ASN A 105 8.37 23.35 -11.77
C ASN A 105 7.89 24.78 -12.07
N ARG A 106 6.57 25.04 -12.02
CA ARG A 106 5.97 26.37 -12.23
C ARG A 106 6.10 27.30 -11.03
N LEU A 107 6.50 26.78 -9.86
CA LEU A 107 6.67 27.57 -8.65
C LEU A 107 8.03 28.28 -8.65
N PRO A 108 8.18 29.42 -7.94
CA PRO A 108 9.45 30.13 -7.83
C PRO A 108 10.57 29.27 -7.25
N ASP A 109 11.80 29.54 -7.68
CA ASP A 109 12.96 28.79 -7.20
C ASP A 109 13.21 29.00 -5.71
N SER A 110 13.44 27.89 -5.02
CA SER A 110 13.59 27.80 -3.58
C SER A 110 14.15 26.43 -3.20
N GLU A 111 14.75 26.33 -2.01
CA GLU A 111 15.32 25.08 -1.51
C GLU A 111 14.29 23.96 -1.42
N TRP A 112 13.09 24.26 -0.90
CA TRP A 112 11.98 23.30 -0.82
C TRP A 112 11.56 22.76 -2.21
N LYS A 113 11.60 23.61 -3.25
CA LYS A 113 11.25 23.20 -4.63
C LYS A 113 12.26 22.17 -5.13
N SER A 114 13.54 22.42 -4.91
CA SER A 114 14.63 21.52 -5.31
C SER A 114 14.50 20.16 -4.60
N GLU A 115 14.33 20.16 -3.28
CA GLU A 115 14.14 18.94 -2.48
C GLU A 115 12.90 18.16 -2.95
N ARG A 116 11.80 18.86 -3.23
CA ARG A 116 10.56 18.20 -3.67
C ARG A 116 10.70 17.62 -5.08
N LEU A 117 11.41 18.29 -5.98
CA LEU A 117 11.67 17.77 -7.32
C LEU A 117 12.60 16.55 -7.28
N GLU A 118 13.60 16.54 -6.41
CA GLU A 118 14.47 15.38 -6.19
C GLU A 118 13.65 14.17 -5.76
N GLN A 119 12.82 14.31 -4.71
CA GLN A 119 11.90 13.26 -4.25
C GLN A 119 10.97 12.74 -5.36
N LEU A 120 10.32 13.65 -6.10
CA LEU A 120 9.41 13.27 -7.17
C LEU A 120 10.13 12.56 -8.34
N ASN A 121 11.39 12.90 -8.60
CA ASN A 121 12.18 12.25 -9.65
C ASN A 121 12.66 10.86 -9.24
N GLU A 122 13.04 10.65 -7.97
CA GLU A 122 13.34 9.32 -7.43
C GLU A 122 12.12 8.39 -7.53
N TRP A 123 10.94 8.90 -7.17
CA TRP A 123 9.68 8.15 -7.24
C TRP A 123 9.13 7.98 -8.66
N ARG A 124 9.73 8.61 -9.66
CA ARG A 124 9.39 8.35 -11.07
C ARG A 124 9.81 6.94 -11.48
N THR A 125 10.88 6.42 -10.86
CA THR A 125 11.35 5.05 -11.02
C THR A 125 10.70 4.15 -10.00
N ILE A 126 9.44 3.78 -10.24
CA ILE A 126 8.79 2.72 -9.46
C ILE A 126 9.53 1.40 -9.81
N PRO A 127 10.18 0.73 -8.84
CA PRO A 127 10.89 -0.52 -9.09
C PRO A 127 9.94 -1.64 -9.57
N ALA A 128 10.52 -2.73 -10.07
CA ALA A 128 9.75 -3.92 -10.41
C ALA A 128 8.92 -4.38 -9.20
N ILE A 129 7.65 -4.61 -9.44
CA ILE A 129 6.65 -4.92 -8.41
C ILE A 129 6.55 -6.43 -8.26
N ASP A 130 6.89 -6.94 -7.08
CA ASP A 130 6.64 -8.32 -6.69
C ASP A 130 5.37 -8.37 -5.82
N TYR A 131 4.24 -8.82 -6.38
CA TYR A 131 3.05 -9.23 -5.61
C TYR A 131 2.86 -10.74 -5.71
N SER A 132 2.07 -11.31 -4.80
CA SER A 132 1.75 -12.74 -4.81
C SER A 132 0.25 -12.96 -4.78
N LEU A 133 -0.23 -13.75 -5.74
CA LEU A 133 -1.59 -14.25 -5.80
C LEU A 133 -1.62 -15.59 -5.08
N LEU A 134 -2.42 -15.69 -4.03
CA LEU A 134 -2.48 -16.86 -3.16
C LEU A 134 -3.91 -17.38 -3.05
N THR A 135 -4.02 -18.70 -2.99
CA THR A 135 -5.30 -19.37 -2.73
C THR A 135 -5.52 -19.46 -1.23
N LEU A 136 -6.73 -19.17 -0.75
CA LEU A 136 -7.10 -19.39 0.65
C LEU A 136 -7.02 -20.88 0.98
N ASN A 137 -6.11 -21.25 1.88
CA ASN A 137 -5.94 -22.63 2.35
C ASN A 137 -5.24 -22.63 3.73
N ASP A 138 -5.20 -23.79 4.39
CA ASP A 138 -4.63 -23.93 5.75
C ASP A 138 -3.13 -23.62 5.83
N ASN A 139 -2.40 -23.75 4.71
CA ASN A 139 -0.97 -23.46 4.62
C ASN A 139 -0.66 -22.00 4.26
N LEU A 140 -1.67 -21.15 4.08
CA LEU A 140 -1.51 -19.77 3.62
C LEU A 140 -0.50 -18.99 4.47
N LYS A 141 -0.53 -19.16 5.81
CA LYS A 141 0.41 -18.49 6.72
C LYS A 141 1.86 -18.84 6.39
N SER A 142 2.16 -20.12 6.21
CA SER A 142 3.50 -20.60 5.86
C SER A 142 3.93 -20.09 4.48
N GLN A 143 3.00 -20.05 3.51
CA GLN A 143 3.28 -19.51 2.18
C GLN A 143 3.67 -18.03 2.26
N ILE A 144 2.88 -17.23 2.97
CA ILE A 144 3.16 -15.80 3.16
C ILE A 144 4.48 -15.60 3.91
N GLU A 145 4.74 -16.33 4.99
CA GLU A 145 5.99 -16.23 5.75
C GLU A 145 7.22 -16.58 4.91
N SER A 146 7.09 -17.52 3.96
CA SER A 146 8.18 -17.90 3.05
C SER A 146 8.45 -16.85 1.96
N LEU A 147 7.41 -16.13 1.52
CA LEU A 147 7.47 -15.13 0.46
C LEU A 147 7.73 -13.72 0.98
N ALA A 148 7.35 -13.46 2.22
CA ALA A 148 7.53 -12.17 2.87
C ALA A 148 9.02 -11.86 2.97
N LYS A 149 9.47 -10.83 2.25
CA LYS A 149 10.72 -10.15 2.56
C LYS A 149 10.50 -9.55 3.96
N LEU A 150 11.16 -10.11 4.98
CA LEU A 150 10.96 -9.75 6.38
C LEU A 150 11.19 -8.24 6.58
N THR A 151 10.12 -7.43 6.58
CA THR A 151 10.13 -6.12 7.23
C THR A 151 9.77 -6.37 8.70
N PRO A 152 10.68 -6.16 9.67
CA PRO A 152 10.31 -6.15 11.06
C PRO A 152 9.21 -5.12 11.25
N CYS A 153 8.02 -5.54 11.69
CA CYS A 153 7.04 -4.61 12.20
C CYS A 153 7.63 -4.08 13.51
N ALA A 154 8.27 -2.92 13.47
CA ALA A 154 8.64 -2.21 14.68
C ALA A 154 7.34 -1.78 15.37
N ILE A 155 6.90 -2.58 16.34
CA ILE A 155 5.98 -2.11 17.37
C ILE A 155 6.86 -1.25 18.28
N SER A 156 6.82 0.06 18.07
CA SER A 156 7.40 1.00 19.01
C SER A 156 6.29 1.42 19.95
N ASP A 157 6.44 1.14 21.24
CA ASP A 157 5.61 1.70 22.32
C ASP A 157 6.01 3.16 22.63
N ASP A 158 6.91 3.76 21.85
CA ASP A 158 7.36 5.13 22.09
C ASP A 158 6.34 6.17 21.62
N GLU A 159 5.78 6.88 22.60
CA GLU A 159 5.10 8.16 22.49
C GLU A 159 5.82 9.10 21.50
N GLU A 160 5.02 9.73 20.63
CA GLU A 160 5.27 11.00 19.93
C GLU A 160 6.74 11.48 19.86
N GLN A 161 7.54 10.87 18.99
CA GLN A 161 8.67 11.59 18.42
C GLN A 161 8.17 12.40 17.23
N LEU A 162 8.09 13.73 17.39
CA LEU A 162 7.94 14.70 16.30
C LEU A 162 8.91 14.33 15.17
N THR A 163 8.37 13.76 14.11
CA THR A 163 9.18 13.15 13.07
C THR A 163 9.65 14.21 12.08
N SER A 164 10.94 14.24 11.77
CA SER A 164 11.52 14.95 10.62
C SER A 164 11.14 14.29 9.27
N LYS A 165 9.93 13.72 9.16
CA LYS A 165 9.51 12.88 8.03
C LYS A 165 9.02 13.73 6.86
N PRO A 166 9.29 13.26 5.63
CA PRO A 166 8.89 13.96 4.42
C PRO A 166 7.36 14.01 4.26
N PRO A 167 6.84 15.05 3.57
CA PRO A 167 5.41 15.30 3.44
C PRO A 167 4.69 14.32 2.52
N VAL A 168 3.39 14.24 2.75
CA VAL A 168 2.42 13.31 2.14
C VAL A 168 2.42 13.36 0.62
N LEU A 169 2.17 12.17 0.10
CA LEU A 169 2.00 11.87 -1.29
C LEU A 169 0.56 12.13 -1.73
N HIS A 170 0.39 12.79 -2.87
CA HIS A 170 -0.90 13.09 -3.51
C HIS A 170 -1.70 11.85 -3.98
N TRP A 171 -1.28 10.66 -3.58
CA TRP A 171 -1.74 9.36 -4.06
C TRP A 171 -2.39 8.51 -2.97
N THR A 172 -2.40 8.97 -1.72
CA THR A 172 -3.40 8.54 -0.74
C THR A 172 -4.70 9.32 -0.97
N PRO A 173 -5.87 8.67 -0.98
CA PRO A 173 -7.16 9.34 -1.20
C PRO A 173 -7.48 10.39 -0.13
N ASP A 174 -6.91 10.22 1.07
CA ASP A 174 -6.83 11.24 2.10
C ASP A 174 -5.37 11.34 2.56
N PRO A 175 -4.80 12.55 2.67
CA PRO A 175 -3.64 12.72 3.53
C PRO A 175 -4.07 12.32 4.95
N LEU A 176 -3.30 11.44 5.61
CA LEU A 176 -3.54 11.14 7.01
C LEU A 176 -3.61 12.47 7.79
N GLU A 177 -4.57 12.64 8.70
CA GLU A 177 -4.76 13.93 9.39
C GLU A 177 -3.48 14.41 10.12
N GLY A 178 -2.62 13.49 10.57
CA GLY A 178 -1.31 13.79 11.17
C GLY A 178 -0.20 14.15 10.16
N GLU A 179 -0.53 14.24 8.89
CA GLU A 179 0.36 14.23 7.74
C GLU A 179 0.11 15.49 6.86
N ILE A 180 -0.96 16.25 7.15
CA ILE A 180 -1.25 17.58 6.59
C ILE A 180 -0.47 18.64 7.38
N GLN A 181 0.58 19.22 6.79
CA GLN A 181 1.17 20.44 7.34
C GLN A 181 0.33 21.67 6.92
N PHE A 182 -0.30 22.31 7.89
CA PHE A 182 -0.83 23.66 7.71
C PHE A 182 0.36 24.63 7.68
N ILE A 183 0.64 25.22 6.51
CA ILE A 183 1.58 26.33 6.41
C ILE A 183 0.87 27.55 7.02
N ALA A 184 1.22 27.90 8.26
CA ALA A 184 0.83 29.17 8.84
C ALA A 184 1.60 30.30 8.12
N GLN A 185 0.86 31.34 7.71
CA GLN A 185 1.38 32.56 7.10
C GLN A 185 2.16 33.42 8.08
#